data_AF-A0A955D6C0-F1
#
_entry.id   AF-A0A955D6C0-F1
#
_cell.length_a   1.000
_cell.length_b   1.000
_cell.length_c   1.000
_cell.angle_alpha   90.00
_cell.angle_beta   90.00
_cell.angle_gamma   90.00
#
_symmetry.space_group_name_H-M   'P 1'
#
loop_
_entity.id
_entity.type
_entity.pdbx_description
1 polymer ?
#
loop_
_entity_poly.entity_id
_entity_poly.type
_entity_poly.pdbx_seq_one_letter_code
_entity_poly.pdbx_strand_id
1 'polypeptide(L)' 'MPATLSAEKIRALIDEELASLVELRHDLHAHPELGYEERRTSEVVQRELQAAGIEFRAGLAGGTGV' A
#
# COMPACT_ATOMS: atom_id res chain seq x y z
N MET A 1 6.00 -22.92 -11.97
CA MET A 1 4.81 -22.33 -12.61
C MET A 1 4.00 -21.68 -11.50
N PRO A 2 3.75 -20.37 -11.51
CA PRO A 2 2.79 -19.80 -10.57
C PRO A 2 1.43 -20.43 -10.83
N ALA A 3 0.68 -20.74 -9.77
CA ALA A 3 -0.68 -21.25 -9.91
C ALA A 3 -1.53 -20.18 -10.59
N THR A 4 -2.22 -20.53 -11.67
CA THR A 4 -3.18 -19.63 -12.32
C THR A 4 -4.38 -19.45 -11.39
N LEU A 5 -4.55 -18.25 -10.85
CA LEU A 5 -5.74 -17.89 -10.07
C LEU A 5 -6.92 -17.68 -11.03
N SER A 6 -8.09 -18.18 -10.66
CA SER A 6 -9.32 -17.87 -11.40
C SER A 6 -9.74 -16.42 -11.15
N ALA A 7 -10.44 -15.82 -12.13
CA ALA A 7 -10.99 -14.47 -11.97
C ALA A 7 -11.93 -14.35 -10.76
N GLU A 8 -12.70 -15.40 -10.48
CA GLU A 8 -13.56 -15.49 -9.30
C GLU A 8 -12.77 -15.45 -7.99
N LYS A 9 -11.65 -16.19 -7.93
CA LYS A 9 -10.79 -16.19 -6.74
C LYS A 9 -10.12 -14.84 -6.52
N ILE A 10 -9.71 -14.16 -7.59
CA ILE A 10 -9.16 -12.80 -7.51
C ILE A 10 -10.22 -11.83 -6.98
N ARG A 11 -11.46 -11.91 -7.48
CA ARG A 11 -12.57 -11.08 -7.00
C ARG A 11 -12.83 -11.29 -5.51
N ALA A 12 -12.88 -12.54 -5.05
CA ALA A 12 -13.08 -12.85 -3.64
C ALA A 12 -11.99 -12.24 -2.73
N LEU A 13 -10.71 -12.31 -3.15
CA LEU A 13 -9.60 -11.68 -2.42
C LEU A 13 -9.71 -10.15 -2.39
N ILE A 14 -10.16 -9.53 -3.50
CA ILE A 14 -10.39 -8.08 -3.54
C ILE A 14 -11.51 -7.69 -2.58
N ASP A 15 -12.61 -8.44 -2.56
CA ASP A 15 -13.76 -8.14 -1.70
C ASP A 15 -13.40 -8.27 -0.21
N GLU A 16 -12.51 -9.21 0.14
CA GLU A 16 -11.97 -9.38 1.49
C GLU A 16 -11.13 -8.17 1.94
N GLU A 17 -10.30 -7.61 1.06
CA GLU A 17 -9.42 -6.47 1.37
C GLU A 17 -10.07 -5.09 1.14
N LEU A 18 -11.25 -5.02 0.51
CA LEU A 18 -11.81 -3.73 0.08
C LEU A 18 -12.02 -2.75 1.24
N ALA A 19 -12.43 -3.25 2.41
CA ALA A 19 -12.66 -2.41 3.58
C ALA A 19 -11.37 -1.76 4.10
N SER A 20 -10.28 -2.52 4.20
CA SER A 20 -8.98 -2.03 4.67
C SER A 20 -8.41 -0.98 3.70
N LEU A 21 -8.53 -1.22 2.39
CA LEU A 21 -8.08 -0.31 1.34
C LEU A 21 -8.88 1.01 1.30
N VAL A 22 -10.18 0.95 1.59
CA VAL A 22 -11.02 2.16 1.70
C VAL A 22 -10.56 3.02 2.87
N GLU A 23 -10.24 2.42 4.01
CA GLU A 23 -9.73 3.16 5.18
C GLU A 23 -8.33 3.72 4.94
N LEU A 24 -7.44 2.96 4.30
CA LEU A 24 -6.14 3.44 3.87
C LEU A 24 -6.27 4.69 2.98
N ARG A 25 -7.20 4.67 2.01
CA ARG A 25 -7.48 5.83 1.16
C ARG A 25 -7.99 7.02 1.98
N HIS A 26 -8.94 6.81 2.90
CA HIS A 26 -9.45 7.88 3.75
C HIS A 26 -8.34 8.53 4.57
N ASP A 27 -7.45 7.71 5.15
CA ASP A 27 -6.30 8.19 5.92
C ASP A 27 -5.35 9.05 5.08
N LEU A 28 -4.95 8.55 3.90
CA LEU A 28 -4.06 9.28 2.99
C LEU A 28 -4.71 10.58 2.49
N HIS A 29 -6.02 10.55 2.20
CA HIS A 29 -6.75 11.73 1.73
C HIS A 29 -6.93 12.79 2.83
N ALA A 30 -7.07 12.38 4.09
CA ALA A 30 -7.16 13.28 5.23
C ALA A 30 -5.81 13.94 5.58
N HIS A 31 -4.69 13.35 5.14
CA HIS A 31 -3.33 13.81 5.46
C HIS A 31 -2.46 13.96 4.20
N PRO A 32 -2.80 14.86 3.27
CA PRO A 32 -1.99 15.06 2.07
C PRO A 32 -0.64 15.69 2.39
N GLU A 33 0.40 15.27 1.68
CA GLU A 33 1.75 15.83 1.74
C GLU A 33 2.16 16.41 0.37
N LEU A 34 3.10 17.35 0.36
CA LEU A 34 3.64 17.94 -0.86
C LEU A 34 4.69 17.03 -1.52
N GLY A 35 4.96 17.31 -2.80
CA GLY A 35 6.02 16.65 -3.55
C GLY A 35 7.39 16.80 -2.85
N TYR A 36 8.09 15.68 -2.63
CA TYR A 36 9.35 15.59 -1.88
C TYR A 36 9.24 15.88 -0.37
N GLU A 37 8.02 15.87 0.17
CA GLU A 37 7.75 16.00 1.61
C GLU A 37 6.92 14.84 2.16
N GLU A 38 6.75 13.75 1.40
CA GLU A 38 5.86 12.61 1.67
C GLU A 38 6.38 11.65 2.75
N ARG A 39 6.84 12.16 3.90
CA ARG A 39 7.45 11.34 4.96
C ARG A 39 6.43 10.40 5.58
N ARG A 40 5.27 10.90 5.99
CA ARG A 40 4.20 10.09 6.60
C ARG A 40 3.64 9.10 5.59
N THR A 41 3.42 9.53 4.35
CA THR A 41 2.90 8.68 3.27
C THR A 41 3.87 7.56 2.95
N SER A 42 5.16 7.85 2.87
CA SER A 42 6.22 6.83 2.74
C SER A 42 6.17 5.81 3.89
N GLU A 43 6.08 6.27 5.14
CA GLU A 43 5.95 5.37 6.31
C GLU A 43 4.68 4.51 6.26
N VAL A 44 3.55 5.07 5.81
CA VAL A 44 2.31 4.34 5.60
C VAL A 44 2.50 3.23 4.57
N VAL A 45 3.09 3.52 3.41
CA VAL A 45 3.35 2.49 2.37
C VAL A 45 4.27 1.39 2.89
N GLN A 46 5.33 1.75 3.61
CA GLN A 46 6.25 0.77 4.22
C GLN A 46 5.51 -0.18 5.17
N ARG A 47 4.62 0.35 6.01
CA ARG A 47 3.80 -0.46 6.93
C ARG A 47 2.89 -1.42 6.17
N GLU A 48 2.18 -0.95 5.16
CA GLU A 48 1.26 -1.80 4.38
C GLU A 48 2.00 -2.89 3.61
N LEU A 49 3.16 -2.57 2.99
CA LEU A 49 4.00 -3.55 2.31
C LEU A 49 4.57 -4.59 3.28
N GLN A 50 5.00 -4.15 4.47
CA GLN A 50 5.47 -5.06 5.52
C GLN A 50 4.35 -5.99 6.00
N ALA A 51 3.13 -5.48 6.20
CA ALA A 51 1.96 -6.28 6.58
C ALA A 51 1.59 -7.32 5.50
N ALA A 52 1.75 -6.96 4.23
CA ALA A 52 1.55 -7.85 3.09
C ALA A 52 2.72 -8.83 2.85
N GLY A 53 3.82 -8.73 3.61
CA GLY A 53 5.01 -9.57 3.42
C GLY A 53 5.76 -9.30 2.10
N ILE A 54 5.62 -8.10 1.55
CA ILE A 54 6.27 -7.68 0.29
C ILE A 54 7.60 -7.00 0.62
N GLU A 55 8.68 -7.45 -0.01
CA GLU A 55 10.00 -6.80 0.12
C GLU A 55 10.02 -5.44 -0.58
N PHE A 56 10.60 -4.42 0.07
CA PHE A 56 10.70 -3.05 -0.46
C PHE A 56 12.02 -2.37 -0.07
N ARG A 57 12.29 -1.19 -0.65
CA ARG A 57 13.49 -0.39 -0.35
C ARG A 57 13.14 1.04 0.06
N ALA A 58 13.03 1.28 1.35
CA ALA A 58 12.78 2.61 1.88
C ALA A 58 13.98 3.57 1.79
N GLY A 59 13.71 4.85 2.05
CA GLY A 59 14.74 5.89 2.15
C GLY A 59 15.11 6.55 0.83
N LEU A 60 14.39 6.26 -0.25
CA LEU A 60 14.58 6.88 -1.55
C LEU A 60 14.16 8.35 -1.50
N ALA A 61 14.69 9.17 -2.43
CA ALA A 61 14.38 10.60 -2.55
C ALA A 61 14.52 11.39 -1.23
N GLY A 62 15.45 11.00 -0.35
CA GLY A 62 15.64 11.68 0.95
C GLY A 62 14.65 11.26 2.03
N GLY A 63 14.04 10.07 1.92
CA GLY A 63 13.13 9.50 2.91
C GLY A 63 11.64 9.54 2.53
N THR A 64 11.30 10.12 1.38
CA THR A 64 9.91 10.26 0.93
C THR A 64 9.47 9.18 -0.05
N GLY A 65 10.41 8.32 -0.50
CA GLY A 65 10.13 7.19 -1.37
C GLY A 65 10.40 5.83 -0.72
N VAL A 66 9.72 4.81 -1.25
CA VAL A 66 9.76 3.38 -0.89
C VAL A 66 10.05 2.52 -2.12
#